data_AF-A0A0L8FVZ0-F1
#
_entry.id   AF-A0A0L8FVZ0-F1
#
_cell.length_a   1.000
_cell.length_b   1.000
_cell.length_c   1.000
_cell.angle_alpha   90.00
_cell.angle_beta   90.00
_cell.angle_gamma   90.00
#
_symmetry.space_group_name_H-M   'P 1'
#
loop_
_entity.id
_entity.type
_entity.pdbx_description
1 polymer ?
#
loop_
_entity_poly.entity_id
_entity_poly.type
_entity_poly.pdbx_seq_one_letter_code
_entity_poly.pdbx_strand_id
1 'polypeptide(L)'
;MGQSWIKLKYEFDQVASTHEELSAMLSSQVEKIKTMNDNQDEKKRKCKEAVRKCHSHNSSLYNRTLNAEKVYKQKFLENIQCKKQYESTKSFAVSTKDTEKLFNKHIKAVQGKENADALYKNLVDQLEESHKAFEWEIHQALIEFQKLEEERIDTQRNLLWVVLNARSQVSVEEDKCYENVRKILEQCDIQRDIIDFISNHQTGSTRPAYLKYHNLEETRKEIQVSHAQESLSDGDYCSIQFPSSKKFNLDFDDP
;
A
#
# COMPACT_ATOMS: atom_id res chain seq x y z
N MET A 1 -28.79 -33.10 -11.54
CA MET A 1 -28.80 -31.76 -10.87
C MET A 1 -27.91 -31.60 -9.62
N GLY A 2 -27.85 -32.55 -8.69
CA GLY A 2 -27.09 -32.36 -7.42
C GLY A 2 -25.58 -32.06 -7.61
N GLN A 3 -24.95 -32.72 -8.58
CA GLN A 3 -23.54 -32.48 -8.94
C GLN A 3 -23.28 -31.04 -9.44
N SER A 4 -24.25 -30.43 -10.12
CA SER A 4 -24.13 -29.06 -10.62
C SER A 4 -24.08 -28.04 -9.47
N TRP A 5 -24.86 -28.27 -8.40
CA TRP A 5 -24.82 -27.42 -7.20
C TRP A 5 -23.51 -27.56 -6.42
N ILE A 6 -22.99 -28.78 -6.30
CA ILE A 6 -21.68 -29.02 -5.69
C ILE A 6 -20.58 -28.30 -6.48
N LYS A 7 -20.62 -28.40 -7.81
CA LYS A 7 -19.67 -27.70 -8.68
C LYS A 7 -19.78 -26.18 -8.53
N LEU A 8 -20.99 -25.64 -8.49
CA LEU A 8 -21.23 -24.21 -8.30
C LEU A 8 -20.60 -23.73 -6.98
N LYS A 9 -20.85 -24.41 -5.86
CA LYS A 9 -20.27 -24.06 -4.56
C LYS A 9 -18.74 -24.01 -4.66
N TYR A 10 -18.14 -25.08 -5.18
CA TYR A 10 -16.68 -25.18 -5.33
C TYR A 10 -16.09 -24.06 -6.19
N GLU A 11 -16.68 -23.75 -7.35
CA GLU A 11 -16.16 -22.68 -8.23
C GLU A 11 -16.33 -21.29 -7.60
N PHE A 12 -17.38 -21.07 -6.79
CA PHE A 12 -17.53 -19.82 -6.03
C PHE A 12 -16.50 -19.68 -4.91
N ASP A 13 -16.13 -20.78 -4.25
CA ASP A 13 -15.04 -20.78 -3.26
C ASP A 13 -13.70 -20.38 -3.93
N GLN A 14 -13.46 -20.83 -5.18
CA GLN A 14 -12.28 -20.43 -5.95
C GLN A 14 -12.29 -18.94 -6.32
N VAL A 15 -13.44 -18.40 -6.70
CA VAL A 15 -13.61 -16.95 -6.92
C VAL A 15 -13.30 -16.18 -5.64
N ALA A 16 -13.84 -16.62 -4.50
CA ALA A 16 -13.58 -15.98 -3.20
C ALA A 16 -12.08 -15.98 -2.86
N SER A 17 -11.40 -17.12 -3.03
CA SER A 17 -9.95 -17.24 -2.82
C SER A 17 -9.16 -16.29 -3.74
N THR A 18 -9.55 -16.18 -5.00
CA THR A 18 -8.93 -15.26 -5.97
C THR A 18 -9.05 -13.79 -5.53
N HIS A 19 -10.22 -13.38 -5.01
CA HIS A 19 -10.41 -12.02 -4.48
C HIS A 19 -9.63 -11.78 -3.18
N GLU A 20 -9.45 -12.80 -2.34
CA GLU A 20 -8.61 -12.72 -1.15
C GLU A 20 -7.14 -12.47 -1.52
N GLU A 21 -6.61 -13.22 -2.50
CA GLU A 21 -5.26 -13.02 -3.02
C GLU A 21 -5.09 -11.61 -3.64
N LEU A 22 -6.06 -11.14 -4.41
CA LEU A 22 -6.06 -9.78 -4.94
C LEU A 22 -6.01 -8.75 -3.82
N SER A 23 -6.83 -8.91 -2.78
CA SER A 23 -6.85 -8.02 -1.61
C SER A 23 -5.48 -7.96 -0.93
N ALA A 24 -4.86 -9.10 -0.66
CA ALA A 24 -3.53 -9.18 -0.07
C ALA A 24 -2.46 -8.47 -0.94
N MET A 25 -2.53 -8.65 -2.26
CA MET A 25 -1.65 -7.96 -3.20
C MET A 25 -1.84 -6.45 -3.18
N LEU A 26 -3.08 -5.95 -3.14
CA LEU A 26 -3.39 -4.52 -3.05
C LEU A 26 -2.85 -3.93 -1.74
N SER A 27 -3.05 -4.61 -0.61
CA SER A 27 -2.47 -4.20 0.67
C SER A 27 -0.95 -4.09 0.59
N SER A 28 -0.27 -5.05 -0.04
CA SER A 28 1.17 -4.98 -0.26
C SER A 28 1.59 -3.77 -1.11
N GLN A 29 0.84 -3.41 -2.16
CA GLN A 29 1.14 -2.22 -2.96
C GLN A 29 0.97 -0.93 -2.15
N VAL A 30 -0.04 -0.85 -1.28
CA VAL A 30 -0.26 0.31 -0.40
C VAL A 30 0.91 0.47 0.58
N GLU A 31 1.43 -0.60 1.15
CA GLU A 31 2.60 -0.55 2.05
C GLU A 31 3.87 -0.07 1.34
N LYS A 32 4.04 -0.39 0.04
CA LYS A 32 5.14 0.17 -0.76
C LYS A 32 5.01 1.68 -0.93
N ILE A 33 3.80 2.20 -1.15
CA ILE A 33 3.55 3.65 -1.26
C ILE A 33 3.88 4.34 0.07
N LYS A 34 3.44 3.78 1.20
CA LYS A 34 3.76 4.33 2.53
C LYS A 34 5.26 4.39 2.76
N THR A 35 5.95 3.28 2.55
CA THR A 35 7.41 3.18 2.69
C THR A 35 8.14 4.19 1.80
N MET A 36 7.71 4.34 0.55
CA MET A 36 8.25 5.34 -0.37
C MET A 36 8.05 6.76 0.19
N ASN A 37 6.84 7.11 0.62
CA ASN A 37 6.54 8.43 1.16
C ASN A 37 7.40 8.76 2.39
N ASP A 38 7.55 7.82 3.33
CA ASP A 38 8.37 8.00 4.53
C ASP A 38 9.84 8.27 4.17
N ASN A 39 10.37 7.50 3.20
CA ASN A 39 11.73 7.69 2.69
C ASN A 39 11.89 9.05 1.99
N GLN A 40 10.89 9.48 1.22
CA GLN A 40 10.91 10.79 0.56
C GLN A 40 10.88 11.94 1.58
N ASP A 41 10.04 11.84 2.61
CA ASP A 41 9.91 12.88 3.62
C ASP A 41 11.21 13.04 4.42
N GLU A 42 11.86 11.93 4.78
CA GLU A 42 13.15 11.98 5.47
C GLU A 42 14.25 12.59 4.60
N LYS A 43 14.35 12.21 3.31
CA LYS A 43 15.32 12.82 2.39
C LYS A 43 15.04 14.30 2.18
N LYS A 44 13.76 14.69 1.97
CA LYS A 44 13.35 16.09 1.85
C LYS A 44 13.70 16.90 3.09
N ARG A 45 13.48 16.33 4.28
CA ARG A 45 13.81 16.95 5.55
C ARG A 45 15.31 17.23 5.66
N LYS A 46 16.17 16.26 5.34
CA LYS A 46 17.64 16.41 5.37
C LYS A 46 18.12 17.52 4.41
N CYS A 47 17.66 17.52 3.16
CA CYS A 47 18.02 18.55 2.19
C CYS A 47 17.58 19.94 2.64
N LYS A 48 16.33 20.08 3.12
CA LYS A 48 15.83 21.37 3.64
C LYS A 48 16.63 21.86 4.83
N GLU A 49 17.04 20.96 5.73
CA GLU A 49 17.84 21.30 6.91
C GLU A 49 19.25 21.78 6.52
N ALA A 50 19.91 21.10 5.57
CA ALA A 50 21.23 21.50 5.06
C ALA A 50 21.19 22.90 4.42
N VAL A 51 20.24 23.12 3.50
CA VAL A 51 20.04 24.43 2.85
C VAL A 51 19.73 25.52 3.88
N ARG A 52 18.88 25.23 4.88
CA ARG A 52 18.54 26.20 5.93
C ARG A 52 19.76 26.58 6.78
N LYS A 53 20.63 25.64 7.11
CA LYS A 53 21.87 25.89 7.87
C LYS A 53 22.82 26.78 7.07
N CYS A 54 23.08 26.46 5.81
CA CYS A 54 23.96 27.27 4.96
C CYS A 54 23.36 28.66 4.70
N HIS A 55 22.06 28.76 4.45
CA HIS A 55 21.37 30.04 4.28
C HIS A 55 21.53 30.92 5.53
N SER A 56 21.24 30.38 6.71
CA SER A 56 21.35 31.12 7.96
C SER A 56 22.77 31.57 8.26
N HIS A 57 23.76 30.74 7.96
CA HIS A 57 25.17 31.09 8.11
C HIS A 57 25.58 32.22 7.14
N ASN A 58 25.21 32.09 5.86
CA ASN A 58 25.46 33.10 4.84
C ASN A 58 24.81 34.45 5.19
N SER A 59 23.54 34.45 5.61
CA SER A 59 22.85 35.67 6.07
C SER A 59 23.52 36.32 7.29
N SER A 60 24.04 35.51 8.21
CA SER A 60 24.78 36.04 9.37
C SER A 60 26.08 36.71 8.95
N LEU A 61 26.87 36.06 8.09
CA LEU A 61 28.11 36.62 7.53
C LEU A 61 27.85 37.87 6.70
N TYR A 62 26.78 37.90 5.92
CA TYR A 62 26.39 39.07 5.13
C TYR A 62 26.19 40.31 6.04
N ASN A 63 25.41 40.15 7.11
CA ASN A 63 25.17 41.24 8.07
C ASN A 63 26.44 41.68 8.81
N ARG A 64 27.31 40.73 9.18
CA ARG A 64 28.61 41.03 9.80
C ARG A 64 29.52 41.81 8.85
N THR A 65 29.54 41.44 7.57
CA THR A 65 30.33 42.08 6.52
C THR A 65 29.87 43.51 6.28
N LEU A 66 28.56 43.76 6.19
CA LEU A 66 28.01 45.11 6.09
C LEU A 66 28.37 46.00 7.28
N ASN A 67 28.36 45.45 8.49
CA ASN A 67 28.78 46.19 9.68
C ASN A 67 30.28 46.47 9.68
N ALA A 68 31.11 45.52 9.27
CA ALA A 68 32.56 45.72 9.13
C ALA A 68 32.89 46.79 8.09
N GLU A 69 32.17 46.83 6.96
CA GLU A 69 32.31 47.89 5.95
C GLU A 69 32.02 49.28 6.55
N LYS A 70 30.93 49.42 7.31
CA LYS A 70 30.58 50.67 8.00
C LYS A 70 31.67 51.10 8.98
N VAL A 71 32.16 50.17 9.80
CA VAL A 71 33.24 50.44 10.78
C VAL A 71 34.53 50.84 10.06
N TYR A 72 34.89 50.16 8.98
CA TYR A 72 36.05 50.52 8.18
C TYR A 72 35.93 51.94 7.61
N LYS A 73 34.79 52.28 6.99
CA LYS A 73 34.51 53.64 6.49
C LYS A 73 34.66 54.69 7.59
N GLN A 74 34.12 54.43 8.78
CA GLN A 74 34.26 55.34 9.93
C GLN A 74 35.74 55.50 10.34
N LYS A 75 36.48 54.41 10.52
CA LYS A 75 37.90 54.44 10.93
C LYS A 75 38.79 55.10 9.88
N PHE A 76 38.45 54.95 8.60
CA PHE A 76 39.10 55.63 7.50
C PHE A 76 38.94 57.16 7.58
N LEU A 77 37.72 57.65 7.83
CA LEU A 77 37.45 59.08 8.02
C LEU A 77 38.14 59.64 9.27
N GLU A 78 38.11 58.90 10.40
CA GLU A 78 38.82 59.27 11.64
C GLU A 78 40.33 59.41 11.41
N ASN A 79 40.93 58.51 10.62
CA ASN A 79 42.34 58.57 10.24
C ASN A 79 42.67 59.84 9.44
N ILE A 80 41.86 60.18 8.43
CA ILE A 80 42.04 61.42 7.64
C ILE A 80 41.98 62.65 8.55
N GLN A 81 41.01 62.69 9.47
CA GLN A 81 40.86 63.81 10.40
C GLN A 81 42.06 63.93 11.35
N CYS A 82 42.50 62.83 11.95
CA CYS A 82 43.65 62.82 12.86
C CYS A 82 44.95 63.19 12.13
N LYS A 83 45.12 62.73 10.88
CA LYS A 83 46.26 63.10 10.03
C LYS A 83 46.29 64.61 9.77
N LYS A 84 45.16 65.20 9.35
CA LYS A 84 45.05 66.64 9.11
C LYS A 84 45.33 67.47 10.37
N GLN A 85 44.80 67.04 11.52
CA GLN A 85 45.07 67.69 12.81
C GLN A 85 46.57 67.65 13.17
N TYR A 86 47.21 66.49 13.03
CA TYR A 86 48.64 66.35 13.26
C TYR A 86 49.46 67.20 12.28
N GLU A 87 49.16 67.18 10.98
CA GLU A 87 49.87 67.98 9.98
C GLU A 87 49.75 69.49 10.24
N SER A 88 48.61 69.96 10.75
CA SER A 88 48.43 71.38 11.08
C SER A 88 49.39 71.87 12.17
N THR A 89 49.84 71.00 13.08
CA THR A 89 50.84 71.37 14.10
C THR A 89 52.20 71.70 13.51
N LYS A 90 52.48 71.30 12.25
CA LYS A 90 53.72 71.65 11.55
C LYS A 90 53.69 73.06 10.94
N SER A 91 52.50 73.62 10.73
CA SER A 91 52.31 74.96 10.14
C SER A 91 52.08 76.06 11.18
N PHE A 92 51.72 75.70 12.42
CA PHE A 92 51.48 76.64 13.51
C PHE A 92 52.47 76.38 14.66
N ALA A 93 52.86 77.43 15.41
CA ALA A 93 53.74 77.32 16.57
C ALA A 93 52.99 76.68 17.77
N VAL A 94 52.73 75.38 17.69
CA VAL A 94 52.04 74.58 18.71
C VAL A 94 53.08 74.00 19.68
N SER A 95 52.71 73.87 20.96
CA SER A 95 53.55 73.25 21.99
C SER A 95 54.03 71.85 21.59
N THR A 96 55.27 71.52 21.93
CA THR A 96 55.88 70.19 21.70
C THR A 96 55.04 69.07 22.34
N LYS A 97 54.48 69.31 23.53
CA LYS A 97 53.64 68.36 24.26
C LYS A 97 52.32 68.06 23.53
N ASP A 98 51.71 69.07 22.93
CA ASP A 98 50.45 68.91 22.18
C ASP A 98 50.67 68.23 20.82
N THR A 99 51.82 68.51 20.20
CA THR A 99 52.26 67.86 18.97
C THR A 99 52.45 66.34 19.16
N GLU A 100 53.09 65.93 20.25
CA GLU A 100 53.30 64.52 20.60
C GLU A 100 51.97 63.79 20.90
N LYS A 101 51.04 64.45 21.58
CA LYS A 101 49.70 63.91 21.83
C LYS A 101 48.92 63.68 20.53
N LEU A 102 48.97 64.62 19.59
CA LEU A 102 48.31 64.49 18.29
C LEU A 102 48.99 63.43 17.40
N PHE A 103 50.31 63.30 17.47
CA PHE A 103 51.05 62.22 16.81
C PHE A 103 50.57 60.84 17.29
N ASN A 104 50.53 60.62 18.60
CA ASN A 104 50.05 59.35 19.18
C ASN A 104 48.60 59.05 18.80
N LYS A 105 47.73 60.07 18.73
CA LYS A 105 46.34 59.91 18.26
C LYS A 105 46.29 59.51 16.78
N HIS A 106 47.14 60.11 15.93
CA HIS A 106 47.26 59.74 14.52
C HIS A 106 47.74 58.28 14.36
N ILE A 107 48.77 57.85 15.08
CA ILE A 107 49.26 56.46 15.02
C ILE A 107 48.16 55.46 15.41
N LYS A 108 47.41 55.73 16.49
CA LYS A 108 46.26 54.90 16.89
C LYS A 108 45.18 54.85 15.81
N ALA A 109 44.92 55.97 15.13
CA ALA A 109 43.94 56.01 14.05
C ALA A 109 44.41 55.23 12.80
N VAL A 110 45.72 55.24 12.48
CA VAL A 110 46.31 54.41 11.42
C VAL A 110 46.09 52.93 11.74
N GLN A 111 46.49 52.48 12.93
CA GLN A 111 46.30 51.09 13.36
C GLN A 111 44.83 50.68 13.38
N GLY A 112 43.95 51.55 13.88
CA GLY A 112 42.50 51.30 13.90
C GLY A 112 41.90 51.13 12.49
N LYS A 113 42.35 51.94 11.53
CA LYS A 113 41.97 51.80 10.11
C LYS A 113 42.49 50.48 9.52
N GLU A 114 43.76 50.15 9.74
CA GLU A 114 44.37 48.93 9.20
C GLU A 114 43.73 47.66 9.74
N ASN A 115 43.44 47.62 11.04
CA ASN A 115 42.72 46.50 11.66
C ASN A 115 41.29 46.36 11.11
N ALA A 116 40.58 47.47 10.91
CA ALA A 116 39.24 47.44 10.34
C ALA A 116 39.23 47.03 8.86
N ASP A 117 40.23 47.47 8.08
CA ASP A 117 40.42 47.05 6.68
C ASP A 117 40.69 45.55 6.58
N ALA A 118 41.62 45.03 7.40
CA ALA A 118 41.96 43.61 7.43
C ALA A 118 40.75 42.75 7.82
N LEU A 119 39.99 43.16 8.84
CA LEU A 119 38.76 42.46 9.25
C LEU A 119 37.70 42.48 8.15
N TYR A 120 37.48 43.64 7.52
CA TYR A 120 36.49 43.76 6.44
C TYR A 120 36.85 42.87 5.25
N LYS A 121 38.10 42.90 4.77
CA LYS A 121 38.61 42.03 3.70
C LYS A 121 38.39 40.56 4.03
N ASN A 122 38.80 40.12 5.23
CA ASN A 122 38.64 38.74 5.65
C ASN A 122 37.15 38.30 5.73
N LEU A 123 36.24 39.19 6.15
CA LEU A 123 34.81 38.90 6.16
C LEU A 123 34.21 38.84 4.75
N VAL A 124 34.71 39.65 3.81
CA VAL A 124 34.32 39.57 2.39
C VAL A 124 34.74 38.22 1.81
N ASP A 125 35.96 37.76 2.07
CA ASP A 125 36.45 36.46 1.61
C ASP A 125 35.62 35.30 2.19
N GLN A 126 35.35 35.33 3.50
CA GLN A 126 34.48 34.32 4.14
C GLN A 126 33.05 34.34 3.61
N LEU A 127 32.49 35.52 3.32
CA LEU A 127 31.15 35.65 2.76
C LEU A 127 31.08 35.03 1.36
N GLU A 128 32.09 35.24 0.52
CA GLU A 128 32.19 34.65 -0.81
C GLU A 128 32.24 33.11 -0.75
N GLU A 129 33.03 32.54 0.16
CA GLU A 129 33.06 31.10 0.40
C GLU A 129 31.71 30.56 0.90
N SER A 130 31.06 31.29 1.82
CA SER A 130 29.74 30.95 2.34
C SER A 130 28.66 30.98 1.26
N HIS A 131 28.72 31.95 0.35
CA HIS A 131 27.81 32.03 -0.80
C HIS A 131 27.96 30.82 -1.72
N LYS A 132 29.18 30.45 -2.09
CA LYS A 132 29.44 29.27 -2.92
C LYS A 132 28.92 27.99 -2.26
N ALA A 133 29.13 27.84 -0.96
CA ALA A 133 28.61 26.70 -0.21
C ALA A 133 27.06 26.69 -0.21
N PHE A 134 26.42 27.84 -0.04
CA PHE A 134 24.96 27.93 -0.09
C PHE A 134 24.38 27.62 -1.47
N GLU A 135 24.98 28.15 -2.54
CA GLU A 135 24.58 27.86 -3.93
C GLU A 135 24.75 26.37 -4.25
N TRP A 136 25.88 25.79 -3.84
CA TRP A 136 26.13 24.37 -3.99
C TRP A 136 25.06 23.51 -3.30
N GLU A 137 24.76 23.80 -2.02
CA GLU A 137 23.75 23.05 -1.27
C GLU A 137 22.34 23.18 -1.86
N ILE A 138 21.96 24.37 -2.36
CA ILE A 138 20.71 24.55 -3.09
C ILE A 138 20.69 23.68 -4.35
N HIS A 139 21.77 23.71 -5.13
CA HIS A 139 21.85 22.92 -6.36
C HIS A 139 21.73 21.42 -6.07
N GLN A 140 22.42 20.90 -5.05
CA GLN A 140 22.32 19.51 -4.63
C GLN A 140 20.91 19.16 -4.14
N ALA A 141 20.26 20.05 -3.37
CA ALA A 141 18.88 19.85 -2.93
C ALA A 141 17.89 19.79 -4.09
N LEU A 142 18.06 20.64 -5.12
CA LEU A 142 17.22 20.61 -6.32
C LEU A 142 17.40 19.33 -7.12
N ILE A 143 18.64 18.85 -7.30
CA ILE A 143 18.92 17.56 -7.94
C ILE A 143 18.23 16.43 -7.18
N GLU A 144 18.35 16.41 -5.85
CA GLU A 144 17.71 15.35 -5.04
C GLU A 144 16.19 15.43 -5.12
N PHE A 145 15.59 16.63 -5.08
CA PHE A 145 14.14 16.77 -5.25
C PHE A 145 13.65 16.30 -6.61
N GLN A 146 14.40 16.56 -7.68
CA GLN A 146 14.08 16.03 -8.99
C GLN A 146 14.12 14.50 -8.99
N LYS A 147 15.18 13.88 -8.46
CA LYS A 147 15.29 12.42 -8.35
C LYS A 147 14.12 11.81 -7.57
N LEU A 148 13.73 12.43 -6.46
CA LEU A 148 12.58 11.98 -5.67
C LEU A 148 11.28 12.05 -6.48
N GLU A 149 11.09 13.10 -7.28
CA GLU A 149 9.89 13.22 -8.10
C GLU A 149 9.87 12.21 -9.26
N GLU A 150 11.02 11.97 -9.90
CA GLU A 150 11.19 10.92 -10.91
C GLU A 150 10.88 9.53 -10.33
N GLU A 151 11.43 9.21 -9.14
CA GLU A 151 11.16 7.97 -8.42
C GLU A 151 9.67 7.84 -8.05
N ARG A 152 9.03 8.93 -7.62
CA ARG A 152 7.59 8.96 -7.29
C ARG A 152 6.75 8.59 -8.50
N ILE A 153 7.01 9.25 -9.63
CA ILE A 153 6.26 9.05 -10.87
C ILE A 153 6.45 7.62 -11.38
N ASP A 154 7.69 7.14 -11.44
CA ASP A 154 7.97 5.79 -11.92
C ASP A 154 7.32 4.72 -11.03
N THR A 155 7.47 4.84 -9.71
CA THR A 155 6.88 3.91 -8.75
C THR A 155 5.36 3.89 -8.86
N GLN A 156 4.71 5.06 -8.86
CA GLN A 156 3.25 5.12 -8.94
C GLN A 156 2.72 4.55 -10.26
N ARG A 157 3.38 4.84 -11.38
CA ARG A 157 3.04 4.28 -12.68
C ARG A 157 3.13 2.75 -12.66
N ASN A 158 4.23 2.21 -12.14
CA ASN A 158 4.46 0.76 -12.06
C ASN A 158 3.44 0.07 -11.13
N LEU A 159 3.12 0.69 -9.99
CA LEU A 159 2.10 0.17 -9.07
C LEU A 159 0.72 0.14 -9.71
N LEU A 160 0.30 1.21 -10.37
CA LEU A 160 -0.99 1.26 -11.07
C LEU A 160 -1.06 0.19 -12.16
N TRP A 161 0.02 0.01 -12.92
CA TRP A 161 0.10 -1.04 -13.94
C TRP A 161 -0.09 -2.44 -13.34
N VAL A 162 0.60 -2.74 -12.24
CA VAL A 162 0.48 -4.03 -11.54
C VAL A 162 -0.94 -4.25 -11.01
N VAL A 163 -1.53 -3.24 -10.38
CA VAL A 163 -2.90 -3.31 -9.83
C VAL A 163 -3.92 -3.58 -10.93
N LEU A 164 -3.84 -2.85 -12.04
CA LEU A 164 -4.76 -3.00 -13.15
C LEU A 164 -4.64 -4.39 -13.80
N ASN A 165 -3.41 -4.87 -14.02
CA ASN A 165 -3.18 -6.20 -14.58
C ASN A 165 -3.70 -7.31 -13.66
N ALA A 166 -3.46 -7.19 -12.35
CA ALA A 166 -3.99 -8.15 -11.38
C ALA A 166 -5.52 -8.17 -11.40
N ARG A 167 -6.17 -7.00 -11.49
CA ARG A 167 -7.63 -6.93 -11.62
C ARG A 167 -8.13 -7.57 -12.91
N SER A 168 -7.46 -7.34 -14.04
CA SER A 168 -7.79 -7.99 -15.32
C SER A 168 -7.65 -9.52 -15.23
N GLN A 169 -6.63 -10.01 -14.54
CA GLN A 169 -6.40 -11.44 -14.33
C GLN A 169 -7.55 -12.08 -13.53
N VAL A 170 -8.01 -11.42 -12.46
CA VAL A 170 -9.19 -11.89 -11.69
C VAL A 170 -10.42 -12.04 -12.59
N SER A 171 -10.66 -11.11 -13.52
CA SER A 171 -11.80 -11.23 -14.45
C SER A 171 -11.70 -12.46 -15.36
N VAL A 172 -10.50 -12.86 -15.77
CA VAL A 172 -10.29 -14.08 -16.56
C VAL A 172 -10.53 -15.34 -15.71
N GLU A 173 -10.09 -15.31 -14.45
CA GLU A 173 -10.29 -16.41 -13.51
C GLU A 173 -11.76 -16.61 -13.15
N GLU A 174 -12.49 -15.52 -12.89
CA GLU A 174 -13.94 -15.54 -12.66
C GLU A 174 -14.69 -16.12 -13.85
N ASP A 175 -14.40 -15.64 -15.06
CA ASP A 175 -15.02 -16.15 -16.29
C ASP A 175 -14.81 -17.66 -16.44
N LYS A 176 -13.58 -18.12 -16.23
CA LYS A 176 -13.24 -19.56 -16.24
C LYS A 176 -14.06 -20.35 -15.21
N CYS A 177 -14.22 -19.84 -13.99
CA CYS A 177 -15.04 -20.48 -12.95
C CYS A 177 -16.50 -20.62 -13.41
N TYR A 178 -17.07 -19.56 -13.99
CA TYR A 178 -18.45 -19.57 -14.50
C TYR A 178 -18.62 -20.52 -15.69
N GLU A 179 -17.65 -20.60 -16.60
CA GLU A 179 -17.66 -21.56 -17.70
C GLU A 179 -17.60 -23.01 -17.20
N ASN A 180 -16.83 -23.30 -16.15
CA ASN A 180 -16.77 -24.63 -15.57
C ASN A 180 -18.13 -25.09 -15.01
N VAL A 181 -18.88 -24.18 -14.39
CA VAL A 181 -20.24 -24.47 -13.91
C VAL A 181 -21.17 -24.74 -15.09
N ARG A 182 -21.13 -23.90 -16.15
CA ARG A 182 -21.97 -24.10 -17.34
C ARG A 182 -21.71 -25.44 -18.01
N LYS A 183 -20.45 -25.86 -18.14
CA LYS A 183 -20.08 -27.19 -18.68
C LYS A 183 -20.68 -28.36 -17.90
N ILE A 184 -20.81 -28.26 -16.57
CA ILE A 184 -21.45 -29.31 -15.76
C ILE A 184 -22.98 -29.23 -15.88
N LEU A 185 -23.56 -28.04 -16.04
CA LEU A 185 -24.99 -27.88 -16.29
C LEU A 185 -25.41 -28.49 -17.63
N GLU A 186 -24.58 -28.36 -18.67
CA GLU A 186 -24.80 -28.98 -19.98
C GLU A 186 -24.89 -30.52 -19.92
N GLN A 187 -24.33 -31.15 -18.88
CA GLN A 187 -24.40 -32.60 -18.67
C GLN A 187 -25.68 -33.04 -17.93
N CYS A 188 -26.54 -32.11 -17.52
CA CYS A 188 -27.78 -32.43 -16.82
C CYS A 188 -28.78 -33.10 -17.77
N ASP A 189 -29.08 -34.37 -17.52
CA ASP A 189 -30.03 -35.16 -18.29
C ASP A 189 -31.29 -35.43 -17.44
N ILE A 190 -32.36 -34.68 -17.70
CA ILE A 190 -33.60 -34.76 -16.95
C ILE A 190 -34.22 -36.16 -17.04
N GLN A 191 -34.14 -36.81 -18.21
CA GLN A 191 -34.75 -38.13 -18.38
C GLN A 191 -33.97 -39.17 -17.57
N ARG A 192 -32.64 -39.12 -17.63
CA ARG A 192 -31.79 -39.99 -16.82
C ARG A 192 -32.02 -39.77 -15.33
N ASP A 193 -32.04 -38.52 -14.86
CA ASP A 193 -32.26 -38.19 -13.45
C ASP A 193 -33.63 -38.75 -12.96
N ILE A 194 -34.69 -38.71 -13.79
CA ILE A 194 -36.00 -39.30 -13.46
C ILE A 194 -35.96 -40.83 -13.43
N ILE A 195 -35.29 -41.46 -14.39
CA ILE A 195 -35.12 -42.92 -14.43
C ILE A 195 -34.37 -43.40 -13.19
N ASP A 196 -33.26 -42.73 -12.85
CA ASP A 196 -32.47 -43.02 -11.67
C ASP A 196 -33.30 -42.83 -10.40
N PHE A 197 -34.13 -41.78 -10.32
CA PHE A 197 -35.04 -41.57 -9.20
C PHE A 197 -36.04 -42.73 -9.05
N ILE A 198 -36.74 -43.11 -10.12
CA ILE A 198 -37.71 -44.23 -10.08
C ILE A 198 -36.98 -45.53 -9.67
N SER A 199 -35.82 -45.82 -10.27
CA SER A 199 -35.05 -47.01 -9.98
C SER A 199 -34.62 -47.08 -8.50
N ASN A 200 -34.23 -45.95 -7.92
CA ASN A 200 -33.75 -45.87 -6.53
C ASN A 200 -34.89 -45.88 -5.49
N HIS A 201 -36.12 -45.50 -5.88
CA HIS A 201 -37.24 -45.30 -4.95
C HIS A 201 -38.49 -46.13 -5.22
N GLN A 202 -38.51 -46.96 -6.27
CA GLN A 202 -39.64 -47.84 -6.56
C GLN A 202 -39.92 -48.80 -5.40
N THR A 203 -41.21 -48.99 -5.08
CA THR A 203 -41.69 -49.85 -4.00
C THR A 203 -42.31 -51.16 -4.50
N GLY A 204 -42.10 -51.47 -5.78
CA GLY A 204 -42.63 -52.64 -6.47
C GLY A 204 -43.18 -52.28 -7.85
N SER A 205 -43.15 -53.24 -8.76
CA SER A 205 -43.63 -53.09 -10.15
C SER A 205 -45.04 -53.63 -10.37
N THR A 206 -45.64 -54.24 -9.34
CA THR A 206 -46.90 -54.99 -9.46
C THR A 206 -47.97 -54.35 -8.59
N ARG A 207 -49.12 -54.05 -9.19
CA ARG A 207 -50.30 -53.56 -8.47
C ARG A 207 -50.83 -54.68 -7.54
N PRO A 208 -51.22 -54.37 -6.28
CA PRO A 208 -51.87 -55.34 -5.41
C PRO A 208 -53.08 -55.97 -6.10
N ALA A 209 -53.20 -57.30 -6.00
CA ALA A 209 -54.31 -58.03 -6.59
C ALA A 209 -55.64 -57.61 -5.93
N TYR A 210 -56.71 -57.56 -6.73
CA TYR A 210 -58.05 -57.36 -6.20
C TYR A 210 -58.45 -58.58 -5.36
N LEU A 211 -58.93 -58.32 -4.14
CA LEU A 211 -59.52 -59.35 -3.29
C LEU A 211 -60.78 -59.90 -3.97
N LYS A 212 -60.75 -61.19 -4.33
CA LYS A 212 -61.96 -61.90 -4.76
C LYS A 212 -62.72 -62.36 -3.52
N TYR A 213 -64.02 -62.10 -3.50
CA TYR A 213 -64.91 -62.68 -2.50
C TYR A 213 -64.92 -64.20 -2.66
N HIS A 214 -64.60 -64.93 -1.60
CA HIS A 214 -64.67 -66.38 -1.56
C HIS A 214 -65.94 -66.77 -0.80
N ASN A 215 -66.86 -67.42 -1.50
CA ASN A 215 -68.06 -67.96 -0.87
C ASN A 215 -67.73 -69.28 -0.17
N LEU A 216 -67.70 -69.27 1.15
CA LEU A 216 -67.36 -70.44 1.98
C LEU A 216 -68.37 -71.61 1.85
N GLU A 217 -69.59 -71.34 1.37
CA GLU A 217 -70.59 -72.39 1.09
C GLU A 217 -70.18 -73.29 -0.09
N GLU A 218 -69.50 -72.72 -1.11
CA GLU A 218 -69.00 -73.49 -2.26
C GLU A 218 -67.74 -74.28 -1.87
N THR A 219 -66.84 -73.69 -1.07
CA THR A 219 -65.61 -74.34 -0.58
C THR A 219 -65.90 -75.54 0.34
N ARG A 220 -67.06 -75.55 1.04
CA ARG A 220 -67.49 -76.71 1.86
C ARG A 220 -67.65 -77.99 1.03
N LYS A 221 -68.05 -77.89 -0.25
CA LYS A 221 -68.18 -79.05 -1.13
C LYS A 221 -66.82 -79.60 -1.59
N GLU A 222 -65.80 -78.76 -1.67
CA GLU A 222 -64.43 -79.15 -2.04
C GLU A 222 -63.63 -79.69 -0.84
N ILE A 223 -63.86 -79.16 0.37
CA ILE A 223 -63.22 -79.61 1.62
C ILE A 223 -63.68 -81.02 2.02
N GLN A 224 -64.90 -81.44 1.68
CA GLN A 224 -65.37 -82.81 1.92
C GLN A 224 -64.72 -83.86 1.00
N VAL A 225 -64.05 -83.46 -0.08
CA VAL A 225 -63.38 -84.35 -1.05
C VAL A 225 -61.88 -84.53 -0.75
N SER A 226 -61.31 -83.75 0.18
CA SER A 226 -59.87 -83.67 0.43
C SER A 226 -59.46 -83.83 1.90
N HIS A 227 -60.19 -84.64 2.69
CA HIS A 227 -59.67 -85.14 3.97
C HIS A 227 -58.74 -86.34 3.75
N ALA A 228 -57.58 -86.07 3.14
CA ALA A 228 -56.36 -86.85 3.30
C ALA A 228 -55.17 -85.96 2.90
N GLN A 229 -54.54 -85.36 3.91
CA GLN A 229 -53.21 -84.72 3.88
C GLN A 229 -53.06 -83.47 3.00
N GLU A 230 -53.04 -82.29 3.63
CA GLU A 230 -51.88 -81.41 3.54
C GLU A 230 -51.92 -80.30 4.61
N SER A 231 -50.76 -80.13 5.24
CA SER A 231 -50.43 -79.10 6.21
C SER A 231 -50.57 -77.70 5.62
N LEU A 232 -51.22 -76.81 6.37
CA LEU A 232 -51.27 -75.37 6.12
C LEU A 232 -49.85 -74.81 5.97
N SER A 233 -49.40 -74.54 4.74
CA SER A 233 -48.32 -73.58 4.52
C SER A 233 -48.93 -72.18 4.65
N ASP A 234 -48.43 -71.39 5.60
CA ASP A 234 -48.77 -69.97 5.76
C ASP A 234 -48.86 -69.30 4.39
N GLY A 235 -50.06 -68.88 4.04
CA GLY A 235 -50.35 -68.24 2.77
C GLY A 235 -49.51 -66.98 2.61
N ASP A 236 -48.97 -66.81 1.41
CA ASP A 236 -48.24 -65.65 0.92
C ASP A 236 -48.97 -64.34 1.26
N TYR A 237 -48.70 -63.80 2.45
CA TYR A 237 -48.86 -62.37 2.67
C TYR A 237 -47.85 -61.70 1.74
N CYS A 238 -48.34 -60.90 0.80
CA CYS A 238 -47.51 -60.06 -0.05
C CYS A 238 -46.65 -59.19 0.87
N SER A 239 -45.42 -59.64 1.10
CA SER A 239 -44.47 -58.97 1.96
C SER A 239 -44.00 -57.74 1.18
N ILE A 240 -44.45 -56.56 1.60
CA ILE A 240 -43.89 -55.31 1.11
C ILE A 240 -42.45 -55.27 1.61
N GLN A 241 -41.51 -55.70 0.77
CA GLN A 241 -40.10 -55.50 1.00
C GLN A 241 -39.79 -54.03 0.73
N PHE A 242 -39.68 -53.25 1.80
CA PHE A 242 -39.07 -51.92 1.71
C PHE A 242 -37.58 -52.11 1.42
N PRO A 243 -37.01 -51.45 0.39
CA PRO A 243 -35.57 -51.39 0.26
C PRO A 243 -35.00 -50.76 1.55
N SER A 244 -33.91 -51.33 2.06
CA SER A 244 -33.23 -50.77 3.22
C SER A 244 -32.97 -49.28 2.98
N SER A 245 -33.51 -48.44 3.85
CA SER A 245 -33.35 -47.00 3.79
C SER A 245 -31.84 -46.70 3.78
N LYS A 246 -31.30 -46.31 2.62
CA LYS A 246 -30.07 -45.55 2.61
C LYS A 246 -30.42 -44.23 3.30
N LYS A 247 -29.94 -44.08 4.54
CA LYS A 247 -29.96 -42.80 5.24
C LYS A 247 -29.42 -41.76 4.26
N PHE A 248 -30.25 -40.76 3.96
CA PHE A 248 -29.77 -39.51 3.40
C PHE A 248 -28.86 -38.90 4.47
N ASN A 249 -27.55 -39.16 4.39
CA ASN A 249 -26.58 -38.29 5.04
C ASN A 249 -26.53 -37.02 4.19
N LEU A 250 -27.36 -36.06 4.58
CA LEU A 250 -27.05 -34.66 4.33
C LEU A 250 -25.97 -34.30 5.33
N ASP A 251 -24.73 -34.66 5.04
CA ASP A 251 -23.57 -34.11 5.74
C ASP A 251 -23.45 -32.64 5.28
N PHE A 252 -24.24 -31.79 5.91
CA PHE A 252 -23.95 -30.36 6.03
C PHE A 252 -22.83 -30.23 7.05
N ASP A 253 -21.60 -30.48 6.62
CA ASP A 253 -20.44 -30.00 7.34
C ASP A 253 -20.32 -28.49 7.07
N ASP A 254 -20.55 -27.71 8.12
CA ASP A 254 -19.99 -26.38 8.36
C ASP A 254 -19.38 -26.41 9.78
N PRO A 255 -18.35 -25.61 10.10
CA PRO A 255 -17.74 -24.56 9.28
C PRO A 255 -16.35 -24.89 8.73
#